data_AF-A0AAU1NE46-F1
#
_entry.id   AF-A0AAU1NE46-F1
#
_cell.length_a   1.000
_cell.length_b   1.000
_cell.length_c   1.000
_cell.angle_alpha   90.00
_cell.angle_beta   90.00
_cell.angle_gamma   90.00
#
_symmetry.space_group_name_H-M   'P 1'
#
loop_
_entity.id
_entity.type
_entity.pdbx_description
1 polymer ?
#
loop_
_entity_poly.entity_id
_entity_poly.type
_entity_poly.pdbx_seq_one_letter_code
_entity_poly.pdbx_strand_id
1 'polypeptide(L)'
;MNSVQTRSAERALSGGTWLIVCGAMLYSILTVTPLMAKHTAPQWAWTAPILPLVVDAAVVIVVKLDDVLARLGGHGGRWPMVLRWMTGLMTWALNIADSALKRDLVGVAVHSVAPLLLIVTAETSLAYRRAIAAAVAALEAERKAERAQREQEARERSEQARADAREEREHAAQLVREQREHEASLAREQTEREERRRREEREEWERAEAAEREIRERREREREHREQERERLEHQARERAEAEQRERAERAAREQREHQERLTRERDALLGRGPAQGKLPEAEARQVVTAAYEVALSVRQAVELCGWSVGWVSSRYAEQRDPSNSGAELAIASQ
;
A
#
# COMPACT_ATOMS: atom_id res chain seq x y z
N MET A 1 -34.07 -9.36 -54.27
CA MET A 1 -34.14 -10.01 -55.60
C MET A 1 -32.91 -10.89 -55.77
N ASN A 2 -33.09 -12.19 -55.96
CA ASN A 2 -32.00 -13.17 -55.94
C ASN A 2 -31.14 -13.05 -57.21
N SER A 3 -29.82 -13.06 -57.04
CA SER A 3 -28.79 -12.96 -58.10
C SER A 3 -28.91 -14.00 -59.21
N VAL A 4 -29.66 -15.08 -58.96
CA VAL A 4 -29.97 -16.13 -59.93
C VAL A 4 -31.04 -15.68 -60.93
N GLN A 5 -32.04 -14.91 -60.48
CA GLN A 5 -33.14 -14.41 -61.33
C GLN A 5 -32.68 -13.29 -62.27
N THR A 6 -31.71 -12.48 -61.86
CA THR A 6 -31.11 -11.45 -62.73
C THR A 6 -30.26 -12.08 -63.83
N ARG A 7 -29.51 -13.14 -63.52
CA ARG A 7 -28.65 -13.84 -64.47
C ARG A 7 -29.43 -14.68 -65.49
N SER A 8 -30.59 -15.24 -65.12
CA SER A 8 -31.46 -15.96 -66.06
C SER A 8 -32.19 -15.01 -67.02
N ALA A 9 -32.66 -13.86 -66.53
CA ALA A 9 -33.27 -12.81 -67.35
C ALA A 9 -32.28 -12.26 -68.41
N GLU A 10 -31.03 -12.05 -68.03
CA GLU A 10 -29.98 -11.58 -68.94
C GLU A 10 -29.65 -12.58 -70.07
N ARG A 11 -29.65 -13.90 -69.76
CA ARG A 11 -29.48 -14.95 -70.77
C ARG A 11 -30.67 -15.06 -71.71
N ALA A 12 -31.90 -14.96 -71.19
CA ALA A 12 -33.11 -15.01 -72.01
C ALA A 12 -33.19 -13.82 -72.98
N LEU A 13 -32.86 -12.61 -72.51
CA LEU A 13 -32.79 -11.40 -73.35
C LEU A 13 -31.70 -11.52 -74.42
N SER A 14 -30.54 -12.08 -74.08
CA SER A 14 -29.45 -12.33 -75.03
C SER A 14 -29.84 -13.36 -76.09
N GLY A 15 -30.50 -14.46 -75.70
CA GLY A 15 -31.00 -15.47 -76.63
C GLY A 15 -32.06 -14.95 -77.58
N GLY A 16 -33.03 -14.17 -77.08
CA GLY A 16 -34.08 -13.57 -77.91
C GLY A 16 -33.52 -12.58 -78.95
N THR A 17 -32.50 -11.79 -78.58
CA THR A 17 -31.85 -10.86 -79.51
C THR A 17 -31.17 -11.61 -80.67
N TRP A 18 -30.44 -12.69 -80.39
CA TRP A 18 -29.80 -13.49 -81.43
C TRP A 18 -30.81 -14.20 -82.33
N LEU A 19 -31.95 -14.64 -81.79
CA LEU A 19 -33.01 -15.26 -82.59
C LEU A 19 -33.63 -14.27 -83.60
N ILE A 20 -33.83 -13.01 -83.21
CA ILE A 20 -34.31 -11.95 -84.11
C ILE A 20 -33.28 -11.66 -85.21
N VAL A 21 -31.99 -11.57 -84.86
CA VAL A 21 -30.91 -11.36 -85.84
C VAL A 21 -30.86 -12.51 -86.85
N CYS A 22 -30.87 -13.77 -86.38
CA CYS A 22 -30.91 -14.94 -87.26
C CYS A 22 -32.13 -14.94 -88.18
N GLY A 23 -33.31 -14.57 -87.66
CA GLY A 23 -34.54 -14.47 -88.46
C GLY A 23 -34.46 -13.39 -89.55
N ALA A 24 -33.90 -12.23 -89.24
CA ALA A 24 -33.69 -11.15 -90.20
C ALA A 24 -32.70 -11.55 -91.31
N MET A 25 -31.60 -12.22 -90.93
CA MET A 25 -30.61 -12.74 -91.89
C MET A 25 -31.22 -13.78 -92.84
N LEU A 26 -32.00 -14.72 -92.29
CA LEU A 26 -32.70 -15.73 -93.10
C LEU A 26 -33.69 -15.08 -94.07
N TYR A 27 -34.45 -14.08 -93.61
CA TYR A 27 -35.39 -13.35 -94.48
C TYR A 27 -34.68 -12.58 -95.60
N SER A 28 -33.56 -11.93 -95.28
CA SER A 28 -32.69 -11.24 -96.24
C SER A 28 -32.14 -12.18 -97.33
N ILE A 29 -31.64 -13.35 -96.93
CA ILE A 29 -31.19 -14.38 -97.88
C ILE A 29 -32.34 -14.83 -98.79
N LEU A 30 -33.52 -15.10 -98.23
CA LEU A 30 -34.67 -15.58 -99.00
C LEU A 30 -35.21 -14.55 -100.00
N THR A 31 -35.05 -13.26 -99.71
CA THR A 31 -35.59 -12.16 -100.54
C THR A 31 -34.58 -11.63 -101.56
N VAL A 32 -33.31 -11.50 -101.19
CA VAL A 32 -32.27 -10.88 -102.03
C VAL A 32 -31.61 -11.90 -102.97
N THR A 33 -31.48 -13.17 -102.55
CA THR A 33 -30.92 -14.24 -103.41
C THR A 33 -31.65 -14.36 -104.76
N PRO A 34 -33.00 -14.42 -104.85
CA PRO A 34 -33.69 -14.50 -106.14
C PRO A 34 -33.55 -13.23 -106.98
N LEU A 35 -33.34 -12.06 -106.36
CA LEU A 35 -33.12 -10.80 -107.07
C LEU A 35 -31.72 -10.76 -107.71
N MET A 36 -30.70 -11.18 -106.96
CA MET A 36 -29.32 -11.25 -107.44
C MET A 36 -29.14 -12.33 -108.49
N ALA A 37 -29.78 -13.50 -108.33
CA ALA A 37 -29.75 -14.56 -109.32
C ALA A 37 -30.29 -14.14 -110.69
N LYS A 38 -31.23 -13.17 -110.74
CA LYS A 38 -31.77 -12.62 -111.99
C LYS A 38 -30.84 -11.62 -112.69
N HIS A 39 -29.93 -10.98 -111.96
CA HIS A 39 -29.03 -9.94 -112.48
C HIS A 39 -27.57 -10.40 -112.59
N THR A 40 -27.26 -11.61 -112.14
CA THR A 40 -25.92 -12.19 -112.18
C THR A 40 -25.81 -13.17 -113.36
N ALA A 41 -24.67 -13.18 -114.06
CA ALA A 41 -24.44 -14.12 -115.14
C ALA A 41 -24.57 -15.58 -114.66
N PRO A 42 -25.08 -16.53 -115.49
CA PRO A 42 -25.42 -17.88 -115.03
C PRO A 42 -24.28 -18.63 -114.34
N GLN A 43 -23.04 -18.45 -114.80
CA GLN A 43 -21.84 -19.05 -114.21
C GLN A 43 -21.51 -18.56 -112.78
N TRP A 44 -22.11 -17.45 -112.33
CA TRP A 44 -21.89 -16.85 -111.00
C TRP A 44 -23.13 -16.90 -110.12
N ALA A 45 -24.25 -17.51 -110.55
CA ALA A 45 -25.48 -17.57 -109.76
C ALA A 45 -25.29 -18.27 -108.38
N TRP A 46 -24.28 -19.14 -108.26
CA TRP A 46 -23.93 -19.79 -107.00
C TRP A 46 -23.44 -18.83 -105.91
N THR A 47 -22.97 -17.63 -106.26
CA THR A 47 -22.55 -16.60 -105.29
C THR A 47 -23.68 -15.70 -104.82
N ALA A 48 -24.88 -15.80 -105.42
CA ALA A 48 -26.05 -14.99 -105.07
C ALA A 48 -26.42 -14.98 -103.57
N PRO A 49 -26.33 -16.08 -102.79
CA PRO A 49 -26.62 -16.04 -101.35
C PRO A 49 -25.47 -15.51 -100.49
N ILE A 50 -24.27 -15.34 -101.03
CA ILE A 50 -23.09 -14.86 -100.28
C ILE A 50 -23.20 -13.35 -100.00
N LEU A 51 -23.66 -12.57 -100.98
CA LEU A 51 -23.74 -11.11 -100.85
C LEU A 51 -24.70 -10.64 -99.73
N PRO A 52 -25.94 -11.17 -99.60
CA PRO A 52 -26.86 -10.81 -98.51
C PRO A 52 -26.27 -11.16 -97.14
N LEU A 53 -25.63 -12.33 -97.03
CA LEU A 53 -24.98 -12.77 -95.80
C LEU A 53 -23.87 -11.81 -95.34
N VAL A 54 -23.04 -11.33 -96.29
CA VAL A 54 -21.96 -10.38 -96.01
C VAL A 54 -22.51 -9.02 -95.57
N VAL A 55 -23.57 -8.52 -96.23
CA VAL A 55 -24.22 -7.25 -95.88
C VAL A 55 -24.82 -7.34 -94.47
N ASP A 56 -25.53 -8.43 -94.15
CA ASP A 56 -26.13 -8.60 -92.83
C ASP A 56 -25.07 -8.77 -91.75
N ALA A 57 -23.99 -9.52 -92.02
CA ALA A 57 -22.86 -9.64 -91.11
C ALA A 57 -22.21 -8.28 -90.83
N ALA A 58 -22.05 -7.44 -91.86
CA ALA A 58 -21.52 -6.08 -91.69
C ALA A 58 -22.43 -5.21 -90.81
N VAL A 59 -23.75 -5.30 -90.98
CA VAL A 59 -24.73 -4.59 -90.13
C VAL A 59 -24.64 -5.07 -88.68
N VAL A 60 -24.58 -6.39 -88.45
CA VAL A 60 -24.45 -6.97 -87.11
C VAL A 60 -23.14 -6.53 -86.44
N ILE A 61 -22.04 -6.54 -87.17
CA ILE A 61 -20.72 -6.09 -86.68
C ILE A 61 -20.78 -4.62 -86.30
N VAL A 62 -21.34 -3.74 -87.14
CA VAL A 62 -21.45 -2.30 -86.85
C VAL A 62 -22.29 -2.06 -85.59
N VAL A 63 -23.43 -2.72 -85.45
CA VAL A 63 -24.29 -2.60 -84.25
C VAL A 63 -23.61 -3.16 -83.00
N LYS A 64 -22.80 -4.22 -83.13
CA LYS A 64 -22.06 -4.80 -82.00
C LYS A 64 -20.81 -4.02 -81.62
N LEU A 65 -20.15 -3.37 -82.58
CA LEU A 65 -19.00 -2.52 -82.33
C LEU A 65 -19.36 -1.32 -81.45
N ASP A 66 -20.57 -0.77 -81.64
CA ASP A 66 -21.12 0.30 -80.79
C ASP A 66 -21.33 -0.15 -79.32
N ASP A 67 -21.72 -1.42 -79.08
CA ASP A 67 -21.86 -2.00 -77.73
C ASP A 67 -20.50 -2.14 -77.03
N VAL A 68 -19.46 -2.56 -77.77
CA VAL A 68 -18.09 -2.68 -77.24
C VAL A 68 -17.48 -1.30 -76.98
N LEU A 69 -17.67 -0.33 -77.88
CA LEU A 69 -17.15 1.03 -77.70
C LEU A 69 -17.77 1.75 -76.50
N ALA A 70 -19.09 1.62 -76.34
CA ALA A 70 -19.81 2.21 -75.21
C ALA A 70 -19.36 1.62 -73.86
N ARG A 71 -19.01 0.33 -73.82
CA ARG A 71 -18.49 -0.33 -72.61
C ARG A 71 -17.07 0.08 -72.25
N LEU A 72 -16.28 0.52 -73.23
CA LEU A 72 -14.90 0.98 -73.03
C LEU A 72 -14.80 2.49 -72.74
N GLY A 73 -15.93 3.19 -72.56
CA GLY A 73 -15.96 4.63 -72.26
C GLY A 73 -15.60 5.53 -73.45
N GLY A 74 -15.50 4.96 -74.65
CA GLY A 74 -15.20 5.69 -75.88
C GLY A 74 -16.47 6.22 -76.53
N HIS A 75 -16.55 7.55 -76.70
CA HIS A 75 -17.58 8.15 -77.55
C HIS A 75 -17.13 7.99 -79.00
N GLY A 76 -17.71 7.03 -79.75
CA GLY A 76 -17.40 6.82 -81.17
C GLY A 76 -17.75 7.98 -82.10
N GLY A 77 -18.02 9.17 -81.57
CA GLY A 77 -18.47 10.33 -82.33
C GLY A 77 -19.79 10.09 -83.06
N ARG A 78 -20.04 10.89 -84.10
CA ARG A 78 -21.23 10.77 -84.96
C ARG A 78 -21.03 9.76 -86.10
N TRP A 79 -19.84 9.19 -86.26
CA TRP A 79 -19.48 8.33 -87.39
C TRP A 79 -20.24 7.00 -87.43
N PRO A 80 -20.40 6.25 -86.33
CA PRO A 80 -21.20 5.02 -86.33
C PRO A 80 -22.67 5.26 -86.66
N MET A 81 -23.21 6.39 -86.19
CA MET A 81 -24.55 6.83 -86.57
C MET A 81 -24.66 7.02 -88.09
N VAL A 82 -23.73 7.77 -88.68
CA VAL A 82 -23.71 8.02 -90.14
C VAL A 82 -23.57 6.71 -90.93
N LEU A 83 -22.65 5.83 -90.55
CA LEU A 83 -22.45 4.53 -91.21
C LEU A 83 -23.69 3.65 -91.14
N ARG A 84 -24.36 3.61 -89.99
CA ARG A 84 -25.58 2.81 -89.79
C ARG A 84 -26.75 3.33 -90.60
N TRP A 85 -26.94 4.64 -90.68
CA TRP A 85 -27.96 5.25 -91.53
C TRP A 85 -27.66 5.02 -93.01
N MET A 86 -26.40 5.15 -93.44
CA MET A 86 -26.01 4.90 -94.82
C MET A 86 -26.28 3.44 -95.23
N THR A 87 -25.83 2.48 -94.42
CA THR A 87 -26.06 1.05 -94.69
C THR A 87 -27.54 0.70 -94.63
N GLY A 88 -28.28 1.22 -93.64
CA GLY A 88 -29.72 0.99 -93.52
C GLY A 88 -30.52 1.53 -94.70
N LEU A 89 -30.19 2.74 -95.17
CA LEU A 89 -30.82 3.34 -96.36
C LEU A 89 -30.49 2.57 -97.64
N MET A 90 -29.25 2.08 -97.77
CA MET A 90 -28.85 1.25 -98.91
C MET A 90 -29.60 -0.08 -98.93
N THR A 91 -29.74 -0.75 -97.78
CA THR A 91 -30.52 -1.98 -97.64
C THR A 91 -32.01 -1.74 -97.89
N TRP A 92 -32.57 -0.62 -97.43
CA TRP A 92 -33.94 -0.23 -97.72
C TRP A 92 -34.15 -0.03 -99.22
N ALA A 93 -33.26 0.73 -99.88
CA ALA A 93 -33.31 0.97 -101.32
C ALA A 93 -33.26 -0.34 -102.13
N LEU A 94 -32.40 -1.29 -101.76
CA LEU A 94 -32.30 -2.59 -102.42
C LEU A 94 -33.56 -3.44 -102.24
N ASN A 95 -34.19 -3.42 -101.06
CA ASN A 95 -35.40 -4.18 -100.79
C ASN A 95 -36.63 -3.63 -101.56
N ILE A 96 -36.70 -2.32 -101.77
CA ILE A 96 -37.79 -1.70 -102.54
C ILE A 96 -37.52 -1.62 -104.05
N ALA A 97 -36.28 -1.82 -104.49
CA ALA A 97 -35.85 -1.56 -105.87
C ALA A 97 -36.68 -2.31 -106.91
N ASP A 98 -36.91 -3.61 -106.72
CA ASP A 98 -37.68 -4.43 -107.69
C ASP A 98 -39.16 -4.01 -107.75
N SER A 99 -39.78 -3.70 -106.60
CA SER A 99 -41.15 -3.19 -106.53
C SER A 99 -41.28 -1.77 -107.11
N ALA A 100 -40.30 -0.92 -106.85
CA ALA A 100 -40.26 0.46 -107.37
C ALA A 100 -40.09 0.47 -108.90
N LEU A 101 -39.22 -0.39 -109.45
CA LEU A 101 -39.03 -0.55 -110.90
C LEU A 101 -40.31 -1.04 -111.59
N LYS A 102 -41.11 -1.88 -110.93
CA LYS A 102 -42.42 -2.36 -111.41
C LYS A 102 -43.58 -1.41 -111.15
N ARG A 103 -43.32 -0.26 -110.50
CA ARG A 103 -44.34 0.71 -110.03
C ARG A 103 -45.39 0.10 -109.10
N ASP A 104 -45.04 -0.95 -108.37
CA ASP A 104 -45.91 -1.59 -107.38
C ASP A 104 -45.76 -0.89 -106.02
N LEU A 105 -46.67 0.05 -105.75
CA LEU A 105 -46.70 0.81 -104.50
C LEU A 105 -46.95 -0.09 -103.28
N VAL A 106 -47.69 -1.19 -103.44
CA VAL A 106 -47.97 -2.13 -102.34
C VAL A 106 -46.71 -2.93 -102.02
N GLY A 107 -45.99 -3.41 -103.03
CA GLY A 107 -44.70 -4.06 -102.86
C GLY A 107 -43.67 -3.15 -102.19
N VAL A 108 -43.58 -1.88 -102.60
CA VAL A 108 -42.69 -0.89 -101.95
C VAL A 108 -43.05 -0.72 -100.48
N ALA A 109 -44.34 -0.61 -100.15
CA ALA A 109 -44.78 -0.47 -98.76
C ALA A 109 -44.42 -1.72 -97.92
N VAL A 110 -44.75 -2.93 -98.40
CA VAL A 110 -44.50 -4.20 -97.69
C VAL A 110 -43.00 -4.41 -97.47
N HIS A 111 -42.17 -4.20 -98.50
CA HIS A 111 -40.72 -4.37 -98.40
C HIS A 111 -40.01 -3.23 -97.65
N SER A 112 -40.68 -2.12 -97.37
CA SER A 112 -40.17 -1.05 -96.51
C SER A 112 -40.33 -1.32 -95.02
N VAL A 113 -41.35 -2.10 -94.62
CA VAL A 113 -41.71 -2.27 -93.20
C VAL A 113 -40.56 -2.87 -92.39
N ALA A 114 -39.98 -3.97 -92.85
CA ALA A 114 -38.92 -4.66 -92.10
C ALA A 114 -37.63 -3.81 -91.97
N PRO A 115 -37.08 -3.18 -93.04
CA PRO A 115 -35.92 -2.29 -92.91
C PRO A 115 -36.17 -1.07 -92.02
N LEU A 116 -37.33 -0.43 -92.12
CA LEU A 116 -37.66 0.73 -91.29
C LEU A 116 -37.78 0.35 -89.81
N LEU A 117 -38.42 -0.79 -89.51
CA LEU A 117 -38.48 -1.31 -88.14
C LEU A 117 -37.08 -1.64 -87.61
N LEU A 118 -36.18 -2.21 -88.42
CA LEU A 118 -34.79 -2.47 -88.00
C LEU A 118 -34.03 -1.19 -87.68
N ILE A 119 -34.15 -0.14 -88.50
CA ILE A 119 -33.47 1.14 -88.26
C ILE A 119 -34.00 1.79 -86.98
N VAL A 120 -35.34 1.86 -86.81
CA VAL A 120 -35.97 2.47 -85.63
C VAL A 120 -35.67 1.67 -84.37
N THR A 121 -35.73 0.34 -84.42
CA THR A 121 -35.42 -0.53 -83.26
C THR A 121 -33.94 -0.46 -82.88
N ALA A 122 -33.02 -0.36 -83.84
CA ALA A 122 -31.60 -0.14 -83.55
C ALA A 122 -31.37 1.19 -82.84
N GLU A 123 -32.05 2.26 -83.28
CA GLU A 123 -31.85 3.59 -82.73
C GLU A 123 -32.44 3.75 -81.33
N THR A 124 -33.65 3.25 -81.14
CA THR A 124 -34.28 3.18 -79.82
C THR A 124 -33.49 2.29 -78.87
N SER A 125 -32.97 1.14 -79.33
CA SER A 125 -32.13 0.26 -78.52
C SER A 125 -30.88 0.96 -78.02
N LEU A 126 -30.23 1.80 -78.83
CA LEU A 126 -29.06 2.54 -78.41
C LEU A 126 -29.39 3.59 -77.33
N ALA A 127 -30.50 4.31 -77.49
CA ALA A 127 -30.97 5.28 -76.50
C ALA A 127 -31.30 4.60 -75.16
N TYR A 128 -32.04 3.48 -75.18
CA TYR A 128 -32.34 2.70 -73.98
C TYR A 128 -31.06 2.17 -73.31
N ARG A 129 -30.09 1.66 -74.07
CA ARG A 129 -28.82 1.16 -73.52
C ARG A 129 -28.02 2.27 -72.84
N ARG A 130 -27.95 3.47 -73.44
CA ARG A 130 -27.28 4.63 -72.83
C ARG A 130 -27.96 5.05 -71.53
N ALA A 131 -29.29 5.11 -71.52
CA ALA A 131 -30.06 5.45 -70.32
C ALA A 131 -29.85 4.42 -69.20
N ILE A 132 -29.86 3.12 -69.53
CA ILE A 132 -29.60 2.04 -68.58
C ILE A 132 -28.17 2.10 -68.04
N ALA A 133 -27.17 2.29 -68.91
CA ALA A 133 -25.77 2.41 -68.50
C ALA A 133 -25.56 3.61 -67.56
N ALA A 134 -26.16 4.76 -67.87
CA ALA A 134 -26.11 5.93 -67.00
C ALA A 134 -26.78 5.68 -65.64
N ALA A 135 -27.95 5.03 -65.62
CA ALA A 135 -28.66 4.69 -64.39
C ALA A 135 -27.86 3.70 -63.52
N VAL A 136 -27.23 2.69 -64.13
CA VAL A 136 -26.37 1.73 -63.42
C VAL A 136 -25.14 2.43 -62.84
N ALA A 137 -24.47 3.29 -63.62
CA ALA A 137 -23.31 4.05 -63.14
C ALA A 137 -23.67 4.98 -61.96
N ALA A 138 -24.83 5.64 -62.02
CA ALA A 138 -25.33 6.48 -60.92
C ALA A 138 -25.58 5.65 -59.65
N LEU A 139 -26.23 4.49 -59.77
CA LEU A 139 -26.48 3.60 -58.65
C LEU A 139 -25.19 3.02 -58.04
N GLU A 140 -24.20 2.70 -58.87
CA GLU A 140 -22.89 2.25 -58.39
C GLU A 140 -22.13 3.35 -57.66
N ALA A 141 -22.20 4.59 -58.15
CA ALA A 141 -21.60 5.75 -57.49
C ALA A 141 -22.25 6.01 -56.12
N GLU A 142 -23.58 5.96 -56.04
CA GLU A 142 -24.33 6.11 -54.79
C GLU A 142 -23.96 5.02 -53.78
N ARG A 143 -23.93 3.76 -54.20
CA ARG A 143 -23.52 2.63 -53.34
C ARG A 143 -22.08 2.76 -52.85
N LYS A 144 -21.18 3.28 -53.69
CA LYS A 144 -19.78 3.51 -53.30
C LYS A 144 -19.68 4.62 -52.27
N ALA A 145 -20.44 5.71 -52.44
CA ALA A 145 -20.52 6.81 -51.48
C ALA A 145 -21.10 6.34 -50.13
N GLU A 146 -22.19 5.58 -50.14
CA GLU A 146 -22.82 5.02 -48.94
C GLU A 146 -21.85 4.09 -48.17
N ARG A 147 -21.10 3.25 -48.89
CA ARG A 147 -20.07 2.39 -48.27
C ARG A 147 -18.94 3.21 -47.65
N ALA A 148 -18.44 4.22 -48.37
CA ALA A 148 -17.38 5.09 -47.85
C ALA A 148 -17.85 5.84 -46.59
N GLN A 149 -19.08 6.33 -46.57
CA GLN A 149 -19.67 6.99 -45.40
C GLN A 149 -19.78 6.02 -44.22
N ARG A 150 -20.31 4.81 -44.42
CA ARG A 150 -20.40 3.79 -43.36
C ARG A 150 -19.04 3.37 -42.82
N GLU A 151 -18.03 3.26 -43.67
CA GLU A 151 -16.66 2.97 -43.25
C GLU A 151 -16.07 4.11 -42.42
N GLN A 152 -16.34 5.37 -42.81
CA GLN A 152 -15.90 6.53 -42.06
C GLN A 152 -16.59 6.62 -40.70
N GLU A 153 -17.92 6.48 -40.63
CA GLU A 153 -18.68 6.44 -39.37
C GLU A 153 -18.24 5.27 -38.46
N ALA A 154 -17.85 4.13 -39.03
CA ALA A 154 -17.31 3.02 -38.25
C ALA A 154 -15.90 3.32 -37.69
N ARG A 155 -15.05 4.01 -38.46
CA ARG A 155 -13.72 4.46 -38.00
C ARG A 155 -13.85 5.48 -36.90
N GLU A 156 -14.69 6.50 -37.08
CA GLU A 156 -14.93 7.55 -36.09
C GLU A 156 -15.46 6.96 -34.77
N ARG A 157 -16.43 6.03 -34.82
CA ARG A 157 -16.90 5.32 -33.61
C ARG A 157 -15.81 4.49 -32.94
N SER A 158 -14.95 3.83 -33.73
CA SER A 158 -13.83 3.06 -33.17
C SER A 158 -12.77 3.97 -32.54
N GLU A 159 -12.56 5.17 -33.07
CA GLU A 159 -11.61 6.14 -32.53
C GLU A 159 -12.14 6.76 -31.25
N GLN A 160 -13.42 7.14 -31.21
CA GLN A 160 -14.12 7.60 -30.00
C GLN A 160 -14.06 6.55 -28.89
N ALA A 161 -14.43 5.30 -29.17
CA ALA A 161 -14.35 4.22 -28.17
C ALA A 161 -12.92 3.99 -27.64
N ARG A 162 -11.89 4.25 -28.47
CA ARG A 162 -10.48 4.18 -28.04
C ARG A 162 -10.04 5.40 -27.24
N ALA A 163 -10.63 6.56 -27.45
CA ALA A 163 -10.40 7.76 -26.66
C ALA A 163 -11.05 7.62 -25.29
N ASP A 164 -12.34 7.26 -25.25
CA ASP A 164 -13.10 7.02 -24.03
C ASP A 164 -12.41 5.97 -23.15
N ALA A 165 -11.97 4.85 -23.74
CA ALA A 165 -11.25 3.81 -23.00
C ALA A 165 -9.88 4.25 -22.46
N ARG A 166 -9.25 5.29 -23.02
CA ARG A 166 -8.02 5.88 -22.45
C ARG A 166 -8.36 6.81 -21.30
N GLU A 167 -9.35 7.68 -21.49
CA GLU A 167 -9.83 8.59 -20.43
C GLU A 167 -10.28 7.80 -19.21
N GLU A 168 -11.06 6.73 -19.38
CA GLU A 168 -11.47 5.85 -18.27
C GLU A 168 -10.27 5.22 -17.54
N ARG A 169 -9.24 4.80 -18.26
CA ARG A 169 -8.01 4.23 -17.64
C ARG A 169 -7.22 5.28 -16.89
N GLU A 170 -7.13 6.49 -17.42
CA GLU A 170 -6.45 7.61 -16.78
C GLU A 170 -7.20 8.06 -15.53
N HIS A 171 -8.52 8.21 -15.60
CA HIS A 171 -9.36 8.48 -14.44
C HIS A 171 -9.27 7.39 -13.37
N ALA A 172 -9.33 6.12 -13.76
CA ALA A 172 -9.14 5.00 -12.83
C ALA A 172 -7.74 5.01 -12.18
N ALA A 173 -6.69 5.29 -12.96
CA ALA A 173 -5.33 5.41 -12.44
C ALA A 173 -5.18 6.60 -11.49
N GLN A 174 -5.84 7.73 -11.77
CA GLN A 174 -5.86 8.90 -10.90
C GLN A 174 -6.56 8.59 -9.58
N LEU A 175 -7.75 7.96 -9.61
CA LEU A 175 -8.47 7.57 -8.40
C LEU A 175 -7.65 6.63 -7.52
N VAL A 176 -6.92 5.66 -8.11
CA VAL A 176 -6.03 4.77 -7.36
C VAL A 176 -4.85 5.53 -6.74
N ARG A 177 -4.30 6.54 -7.41
CA ARG A 177 -3.24 7.40 -6.84
C ARG A 177 -3.77 8.22 -5.68
N GLU A 178 -4.92 8.86 -5.86
CA GLU A 178 -5.57 9.66 -4.81
C GLU A 178 -5.91 8.80 -3.59
N GLN A 179 -6.42 7.57 -3.79
CA GLN A 179 -6.66 6.63 -2.69
C GLN A 179 -5.37 6.27 -1.95
N ARG A 180 -4.30 5.93 -2.67
CA ARG A 180 -3.00 5.60 -2.04
C ARG A 180 -2.40 6.79 -1.30
N GLU A 181 -2.52 7.99 -1.83
CA GLU A 181 -2.06 9.21 -1.17
C GLU A 181 -2.87 9.51 0.09
N HIS A 182 -4.19 9.32 0.04
CA HIS A 182 -5.05 9.47 1.21
C HIS A 182 -4.73 8.43 2.28
N GLU A 183 -4.58 7.16 1.91
CA GLU A 183 -4.15 6.08 2.81
C GLU A 183 -2.77 6.36 3.42
N ALA A 184 -1.81 6.82 2.61
CA ALA A 184 -0.49 7.20 3.09
C ALA A 184 -0.54 8.41 4.05
N SER A 185 -1.42 9.39 3.78
CA SER A 185 -1.64 10.52 4.67
C SER A 185 -2.24 10.08 6.00
N LEU A 186 -3.25 9.22 5.98
CA LEU A 186 -3.86 8.64 7.19
C LEU A 186 -2.84 7.82 7.99
N ALA A 187 -2.01 7.02 7.33
CA ALA A 187 -0.96 6.24 7.99
C ALA A 187 0.11 7.13 8.64
N ARG A 188 0.50 8.23 7.98
CA ARG A 188 1.42 9.23 8.55
C ARG A 188 0.81 9.90 9.77
N GLU A 189 -0.46 10.31 9.68
CA GLU A 189 -1.17 10.95 10.79
C GLU A 189 -1.31 9.99 11.99
N GLN A 190 -1.60 8.70 11.74
CA GLN A 190 -1.63 7.69 12.80
C GLN A 190 -0.26 7.50 13.44
N THR A 191 0.80 7.39 12.63
CA THR A 191 2.17 7.25 13.13
C THR A 191 2.58 8.47 13.96
N GLU A 192 2.25 9.68 13.52
CA GLU A 192 2.54 10.91 14.26
C GLU A 192 1.78 10.97 15.60
N ARG A 193 0.51 10.56 15.62
CA ARG A 193 -0.29 10.47 16.86
C ARG A 193 0.29 9.43 17.82
N GLU A 194 0.72 8.27 17.33
CA GLU A 194 1.38 7.24 18.13
C GLU A 194 2.74 7.70 18.66
N GLU A 195 3.55 8.36 17.83
CA GLU A 195 4.82 8.94 18.26
C GLU A 195 4.62 10.02 19.32
N ARG A 196 3.62 10.89 19.17
CA ARG A 196 3.27 11.89 20.17
C ARG A 196 2.86 11.23 21.49
N ARG A 197 1.99 10.22 21.45
CA ARG A 197 1.64 9.43 22.65
C ARG A 197 2.86 8.79 23.30
N ARG A 198 3.75 8.16 22.53
CA ARG A 198 4.99 7.57 23.06
C ARG A 198 5.97 8.61 23.62
N ARG A 199 5.93 9.86 23.17
CA ARG A 199 6.72 10.95 23.76
C ARG A 199 6.09 11.40 25.07
N GLU A 200 4.78 11.61 25.09
CA GLU A 200 4.02 11.96 26.28
C GLU A 200 4.17 10.90 27.38
N GLU A 201 4.05 9.61 27.06
CA GLU A 201 4.27 8.50 27.99
C GLU A 201 5.71 8.46 28.53
N ARG A 202 6.71 8.74 27.68
CA ARG A 202 8.11 8.83 28.12
C ARG A 202 8.35 10.01 29.04
N GLU A 203 7.79 11.17 28.71
CA GLU A 203 7.88 12.36 29.56
C GLU A 203 7.13 12.19 30.89
N GLU A 204 6.01 11.47 30.91
CA GLU A 204 5.30 11.10 32.14
C GLU A 204 6.11 10.11 32.98
N TRP A 205 6.70 9.09 32.35
CA TRP A 205 7.58 8.14 33.01
C TRP A 205 8.81 8.83 33.62
N GLU A 206 9.49 9.68 32.85
CA GLU A 206 10.65 10.44 33.33
C GLU A 206 10.27 11.38 34.49
N ARG A 207 9.11 12.05 34.42
CA ARG A 207 8.59 12.87 35.52
C ARG A 207 8.26 12.04 36.75
N ALA A 208 7.66 10.86 36.58
CA ALA A 208 7.37 9.95 37.68
C ALA A 208 8.65 9.40 38.33
N GLU A 209 9.64 9.01 37.54
CA GLU A 209 10.92 8.50 38.02
C GLU A 209 11.75 9.61 38.70
N ALA A 210 11.70 10.84 38.19
CA ALA A 210 12.31 12.00 38.86
C ALA A 210 11.63 12.30 40.20
N ALA A 211 10.29 12.27 40.26
CA ALA A 211 9.54 12.46 41.49
C ALA A 211 9.82 11.32 42.51
N GLU A 212 9.95 10.07 42.05
CA GLU A 212 10.30 8.95 42.92
C GLU A 212 11.73 9.10 43.46
N ARG A 213 12.69 9.51 42.62
CA ARG A 213 14.06 9.83 43.04
C ARG A 213 14.08 10.93 44.09
N GLU A 214 13.34 12.02 43.88
CA GLU A 214 13.25 13.11 44.85
C GLU A 214 12.64 12.66 46.19
N ILE A 215 11.59 11.84 46.15
CA ILE A 215 10.99 11.26 47.37
C ILE A 215 12.00 10.34 48.08
N ARG A 216 12.75 9.52 47.33
CA ARG A 216 13.75 8.61 47.89
C ARG A 216 14.90 9.39 48.53
N GLU A 217 15.44 10.39 47.85
CA GLU A 217 16.46 11.28 48.40
C GLU A 217 15.96 12.02 49.65
N ARG A 218 14.71 12.51 49.64
CA ARG A 218 14.14 13.17 50.83
C ARG A 218 14.03 12.22 52.01
N ARG A 219 13.62 10.96 51.77
CA ARG A 219 13.56 9.91 52.80
C ARG A 219 14.95 9.51 53.30
N GLU A 220 15.95 9.44 52.43
CA GLU A 220 17.34 9.17 52.81
C GLU A 220 17.91 10.32 53.65
N ARG A 221 17.77 11.57 53.21
CA ARG A 221 18.20 12.75 54.00
C ARG A 221 17.49 12.82 55.35
N GLU A 222 16.21 12.45 55.42
CA GLU A 222 15.47 12.39 56.68
C GLU A 222 15.97 11.27 57.59
N ARG A 223 16.35 10.11 57.04
CA ARG A 223 16.99 9.01 57.79
C ARG A 223 18.36 9.41 58.30
N GLU A 224 19.22 9.97 57.44
CA GLU A 224 20.54 10.47 57.81
C GLU A 224 20.45 11.55 58.89
N HIS A 225 19.50 12.49 58.79
CA HIS A 225 19.28 13.48 59.83
C HIS A 225 18.87 12.84 61.16
N ARG A 226 17.95 11.86 61.14
CA ARG A 226 17.54 11.13 62.35
C ARG A 226 18.68 10.31 62.94
N GLU A 227 19.52 9.68 62.12
CA GLU A 227 20.69 8.93 62.57
C GLU A 227 21.72 9.86 63.20
N GLN A 228 22.08 10.97 62.55
CA GLN A 228 22.98 11.97 63.12
C GLN A 228 22.44 12.57 64.43
N GLU A 229 21.13 12.81 64.53
CA GLU A 229 20.51 13.30 65.76
C GLU A 229 20.58 12.24 66.88
N ARG A 230 20.32 10.97 66.57
CA ARG A 230 20.49 9.86 67.52
C ARG A 230 21.94 9.70 67.96
N GLU A 231 22.89 9.74 67.04
CA GLU A 231 24.32 9.66 67.37
C GLU A 231 24.77 10.82 68.26
N ARG A 232 24.32 12.05 68.00
CA ARG A 232 24.60 13.21 68.86
C ARG A 232 24.01 13.04 70.26
N LEU A 233 22.77 12.56 70.36
CA LEU A 233 22.12 12.31 71.64
C LEU A 233 22.79 11.16 72.42
N GLU A 234 23.17 10.08 71.74
CA GLU A 234 23.91 8.97 72.35
C GLU A 234 25.29 9.40 72.81
N HIS A 235 26.01 10.21 72.02
CA HIS A 235 27.32 10.71 72.41
C HIS A 235 27.22 11.64 73.63
N GLN A 236 26.24 12.55 73.65
CA GLN A 236 25.97 13.40 74.83
C GLN A 236 25.55 12.58 76.06
N ALA A 237 24.76 11.52 75.88
CA ALA A 237 24.35 10.64 76.98
C ALA A 237 25.54 9.87 77.56
N ARG A 238 26.44 9.37 76.71
CA ARG A 238 27.68 8.70 77.13
C ARG A 238 28.61 9.65 77.87
N GLU A 239 28.82 10.87 77.36
CA GLU A 239 29.65 11.87 78.04
C GLU A 239 29.10 12.25 79.42
N ARG A 240 27.77 12.42 79.55
CA ARG A 240 27.14 12.69 80.85
C ARG A 240 27.28 11.51 81.81
N ALA A 241 27.08 10.28 81.34
CA ALA A 241 27.23 9.09 82.16
C ALA A 241 28.68 8.89 82.63
N GLU A 242 29.66 9.14 81.76
CA GLU A 242 31.09 9.10 82.12
C GLU A 242 31.46 10.19 83.13
N ALA A 243 30.96 11.42 82.96
CA ALA A 243 31.19 12.51 83.90
C ALA A 243 30.60 12.20 85.29
N GLU A 244 29.37 11.67 85.34
CA GLU A 244 28.73 11.24 86.59
C GLU A 244 29.49 10.08 87.26
N GLN A 245 30.00 9.12 86.50
CA GLN A 245 30.79 8.02 87.05
C GLN A 245 32.12 8.50 87.64
N ARG A 246 32.82 9.42 86.96
CA ARG A 246 34.05 10.03 87.47
C ARG A 246 33.79 10.81 88.75
N GLU A 247 32.70 11.58 88.80
CA GLU A 247 32.33 12.34 89.99
C GLU A 247 32.00 11.43 91.20
N ARG A 248 31.24 10.34 90.97
CA ARG A 248 30.94 9.35 92.03
C ARG A 248 32.19 8.63 92.53
N ALA A 249 33.10 8.26 91.62
CA ALA A 249 34.37 7.63 91.99
C ALA A 249 35.28 8.59 92.79
N GLU A 250 35.34 9.86 92.41
CA GLU A 250 36.10 10.87 93.15
C GLU A 250 35.54 11.13 94.55
N ARG A 251 34.21 11.19 94.70
CA ARG A 251 33.56 11.35 96.02
C ARG A 251 33.83 10.15 96.92
N ALA A 252 33.66 8.92 96.42
CA ALA A 252 33.96 7.71 97.17
C ALA A 252 35.45 7.63 97.59
N ALA A 253 36.37 8.04 96.73
CA ALA A 253 37.81 8.07 97.05
C ALA A 253 38.18 9.14 98.09
N ARG A 254 37.45 10.26 98.17
CA ARG A 254 37.63 11.27 99.23
C ARG A 254 37.13 10.75 100.57
N GLU A 255 35.94 10.15 100.59
CA GLU A 255 35.35 9.59 101.81
C GLU A 255 36.20 8.46 102.41
N GLN A 256 36.77 7.57 101.57
CA GLN A 256 37.67 6.51 102.04
C GLN A 256 38.96 7.05 102.67
N ARG A 257 39.57 8.09 102.07
CA ARG A 257 40.78 8.72 102.61
C ARG A 257 40.51 9.40 103.95
N GLU A 258 39.42 10.15 104.06
CA GLU A 258 39.03 10.81 105.31
C GLU A 258 38.70 9.82 106.44
N HIS A 259 38.17 8.65 106.12
CA HIS A 259 37.90 7.61 107.11
C HIS A 259 39.19 6.95 107.62
N GLN A 260 40.13 6.63 106.72
CA GLN A 260 41.43 6.06 107.09
C GLN A 260 42.29 7.02 107.93
N GLU A 261 42.26 8.32 107.61
CA GLU A 261 42.98 9.33 108.40
C GLU A 261 42.43 9.47 109.83
N ARG A 262 41.10 9.36 110.02
CA ARG A 262 40.48 9.40 111.36
C ARG A 262 40.92 8.22 112.22
N LEU A 263 40.85 7.01 111.66
CA LEU A 263 41.27 5.79 112.37
C LEU A 263 42.75 5.84 112.78
N THR A 264 43.60 6.36 111.90
CA THR A 264 45.04 6.51 112.18
C THR A 264 45.29 7.49 113.34
N ARG A 265 44.59 8.64 113.36
CA ARG A 265 44.73 9.64 114.44
C ARG A 265 44.24 9.13 115.79
N GLU A 266 43.13 8.41 115.83
CA GLU A 266 42.60 7.83 117.07
C GLU A 266 43.56 6.78 117.65
N ARG A 267 44.14 5.94 116.78
CA ARG A 267 45.14 4.94 117.17
C ARG A 267 46.41 5.59 117.74
N ASP A 268 46.95 6.60 117.06
CA ASP A 268 48.18 7.28 117.50
C ASP A 268 47.96 8.01 118.84
N ALA A 269 46.76 8.54 119.08
CA ALA A 269 46.37 9.15 120.37
C ALA A 269 46.32 8.12 121.51
N LEU A 270 45.88 6.89 121.25
CA LEU A 270 45.85 5.81 122.24
C LEU A 270 47.26 5.32 122.60
N LEU A 271 48.18 5.29 121.64
CA LEU A 271 49.56 4.80 121.84
C LEU A 271 50.50 5.87 122.40
N GLY A 272 50.21 7.16 122.18
CA GLY A 272 51.01 8.29 122.67
C GLY A 272 50.85 8.63 124.16
N ARG A 273 49.98 7.92 124.89
CA ARG A 273 49.59 8.27 126.27
C ARG A 273 50.65 8.01 127.35
N GLY A 274 51.81 7.46 126.98
CA GLY A 274 52.92 7.15 127.89
C GLY A 274 52.63 5.95 128.81
N PRO A 275 53.62 5.47 129.60
CA PRO A 275 53.40 4.33 130.49
C PRO A 275 52.34 4.64 131.55
N ALA A 276 51.35 3.75 131.69
CA ALA A 276 50.24 3.93 132.61
C ALA A 276 50.75 3.93 134.06
N GLN A 277 50.40 4.98 134.82
CA GLN A 277 50.77 5.12 136.23
C GLN A 277 49.98 4.17 137.17
N GLY A 278 49.11 3.35 136.60
CA GLY A 278 48.26 2.37 137.29
C GLY A 278 47.45 1.55 136.29
N LYS A 279 46.67 0.58 136.78
CA LYS A 279 45.86 -0.30 135.94
C LYS A 279 44.69 0.46 135.29
N LEU A 280 44.67 0.58 133.96
CA LEU A 280 43.57 1.24 133.21
C LEU A 280 42.24 0.48 133.32
N PRO A 281 41.08 1.12 133.09
CA PRO A 281 39.81 0.43 132.91
C PRO A 281 39.90 -0.60 131.77
N GLU A 282 39.24 -1.75 131.92
CA GLU A 282 39.39 -2.87 130.99
C GLU A 282 39.04 -2.51 129.54
N ALA A 283 37.98 -1.72 129.33
CA ALA A 283 37.57 -1.28 128.00
C ALA A 283 38.66 -0.43 127.30
N GLU A 284 39.29 0.48 128.03
CA GLU A 284 40.40 1.31 127.53
C GLU A 284 41.67 0.47 127.32
N ALA A 285 41.98 -0.44 128.26
CA ALA A 285 43.12 -1.35 128.13
C ALA A 285 42.99 -2.27 126.92
N ARG A 286 41.78 -2.74 126.59
CA ARG A 286 41.53 -3.53 125.37
C ARG A 286 41.79 -2.70 124.11
N GLN A 287 41.32 -1.45 124.06
CA GLN A 287 41.57 -0.56 122.92
C GLN A 287 43.06 -0.25 122.72
N VAL A 288 43.79 0.01 123.81
CA VAL A 288 45.24 0.22 123.77
C VAL A 288 45.97 -1.04 123.31
N VAL A 289 45.55 -2.23 123.77
CA VAL A 289 46.14 -3.50 123.35
C VAL A 289 45.86 -3.82 121.88
N THR A 290 44.65 -3.56 121.38
CA THR A 290 44.32 -3.71 119.95
C THR A 290 45.14 -2.76 119.10
N ALA A 291 45.18 -1.47 119.47
CA ALA A 291 46.02 -0.48 118.79
C ALA A 291 47.50 -0.88 118.80
N ALA A 292 48.00 -1.39 119.93
CA ALA A 292 49.39 -1.82 120.08
C ALA A 292 49.71 -3.08 119.26
N TYR A 293 48.76 -4.00 119.13
CA TYR A 293 48.88 -5.17 118.27
C TYR A 293 48.96 -4.77 116.79
N GLU A 294 48.10 -3.86 116.33
CA GLU A 294 48.06 -3.41 114.92
C GLU A 294 49.36 -2.73 114.46
N VAL A 295 50.05 -2.02 115.35
CA VAL A 295 51.37 -1.44 115.07
C VAL A 295 52.55 -2.35 115.48
N ALA A 296 52.26 -3.61 115.81
CA ALA A 296 53.23 -4.63 116.20
C ALA A 296 54.13 -4.26 117.41
N LEU A 297 53.62 -3.47 118.36
CA LEU A 297 54.31 -3.23 119.62
C LEU A 297 54.42 -4.53 120.41
N SER A 298 55.51 -4.68 121.18
CA SER A 298 55.71 -5.88 122.00
C SER A 298 54.70 -5.95 123.14
N VAL A 299 54.35 -7.18 123.56
CA VAL A 299 53.47 -7.44 124.72
C VAL A 299 53.93 -6.66 125.96
N ARG A 300 55.25 -6.53 126.17
CA ARG A 300 55.82 -5.76 127.28
C ARG A 300 55.49 -4.28 127.21
N GLN A 301 55.57 -3.68 126.02
CA GLN A 301 55.22 -2.27 125.81
C GLN A 301 53.72 -2.05 125.97
N ALA A 302 52.88 -2.95 125.46
CA ALA A 302 51.44 -2.88 125.67
C ALA A 302 51.04 -3.00 127.14
N VAL A 303 51.76 -3.82 127.93
CA VAL A 303 51.63 -3.92 129.40
C VAL A 303 51.98 -2.59 130.06
N GLU A 304 53.09 -1.95 129.67
CA GLU A 304 53.46 -0.65 130.20
C GLU A 304 52.42 0.43 129.87
N LEU A 305 51.84 0.39 128.66
CA LEU A 305 50.84 1.37 128.22
C LEU A 305 49.47 1.20 128.89
N CYS A 306 49.10 0.00 129.34
CA CYS A 306 47.79 -0.24 129.96
C CYS A 306 47.82 -0.52 131.47
N GLY A 307 48.98 -0.88 132.02
CA GLY A 307 49.14 -1.22 133.45
C GLY A 307 48.53 -2.57 133.86
N TRP A 308 48.16 -3.42 132.90
CA TRP A 308 47.63 -4.77 133.15
C TRP A 308 48.74 -5.83 133.16
N SER A 309 48.45 -6.99 133.74
CA SER A 309 49.43 -8.07 133.82
C SER A 309 49.81 -8.61 132.42
N VAL A 310 51.06 -9.07 132.31
CA VAL A 310 51.59 -9.71 131.08
C VAL A 310 50.72 -10.87 130.60
N GLY A 311 50.14 -11.64 131.53
CA GLY A 311 49.21 -12.73 131.21
C GLY A 311 47.93 -12.25 130.53
N TRP A 312 47.35 -11.14 131.00
CA TRP A 312 46.14 -10.57 130.42
C TRP A 312 46.41 -9.96 129.03
N VAL A 313 47.51 -9.22 128.87
CA VAL A 313 47.89 -8.62 127.58
C VAL A 313 48.29 -9.70 126.55
N SER A 314 49.02 -10.73 126.95
CA SER A 314 49.38 -11.86 126.06
C SER A 314 48.14 -12.59 125.54
N SER A 315 47.13 -12.81 126.39
CA SER A 315 45.87 -13.43 125.99
C SER A 315 45.17 -12.60 124.91
N ARG A 316 45.14 -11.27 125.06
CA ARG A 316 44.51 -10.37 124.08
C ARG A 316 45.29 -10.28 122.77
N TYR A 317 46.63 -10.31 122.82
CA TYR A 317 47.46 -10.43 121.61
C TYR A 317 47.22 -11.75 120.87
N ALA A 318 46.97 -12.84 121.59
CA ALA A 318 46.66 -14.13 120.98
C ALA A 318 45.29 -14.13 120.29
N GLU A 319 44.26 -13.53 120.92
CA GLU A 319 42.94 -13.35 120.30
C GLU A 319 43.01 -12.53 119.01
N GLN A 320 43.84 -11.48 118.96
CA GLN A 320 44.02 -10.67 117.75
C GLN A 320 44.82 -11.41 116.65
N ARG A 321 45.67 -12.37 117.03
CA ARG A 321 46.43 -13.20 116.10
C ARG A 321 45.60 -14.33 115.50
N ASP A 322 44.59 -14.79 116.23
CA ASP A 322 43.68 -15.86 115.81
C ASP A 322 42.21 -15.44 116.06
N PRO A 323 41.66 -14.53 115.25
CA PRO A 323 40.28 -14.06 115.41
C PRO A 323 39.23 -15.19 115.22
N SER A 324 39.64 -16.33 114.65
CA SER A 324 38.82 -17.53 114.48
C SER A 324 38.51 -18.30 115.77
N ASN A 325 39.23 -18.05 116.87
CA ASN A 325 39.10 -18.83 118.11
C ASN A 325 38.35 -18.08 119.25
N SER A 326 37.91 -16.83 119.01
CA SER A 326 37.13 -16.03 119.97
C SER A 326 35.64 -15.88 119.59
N GLY A 327 35.17 -16.59 118.55
CA GLY A 327 33.79 -16.52 118.04
C GLY A 327 32.93 -17.77 118.26
N ALA A 328 33.44 -18.81 118.92
CA ALA A 328 32.75 -20.12 119.01
C ALA A 328 31.74 -20.25 120.17
N GLU A 329 31.57 -19.26 121.06
CA GLU A 329 30.71 -19.38 122.26
C GLU A 329 29.42 -18.52 122.28
N LEU A 330 29.10 -17.75 121.25
CA LEU A 330 27.91 -16.85 121.25
C LEU A 330 26.87 -17.09 120.14
N ALA A 331 26.93 -18.25 119.45
CA ALA A 331 25.97 -18.64 118.42
C ALA A 331 25.15 -19.92 118.75
N ILE A 332 24.91 -20.21 120.05
CA ILE A 332 23.98 -21.25 120.50
C ILE A 332 23.04 -20.69 121.58
N ALA A 333 22.19 -19.72 121.21
CA ALA A 333 20.99 -19.34 121.99
C ALA A 333 20.08 -18.40 121.18
N SER A 334 19.60 -18.84 120.02
CA SER A 334 18.38 -18.29 119.40
C SER A 334 17.84 -19.26 118.34
N GLN A 335 17.27 -20.36 118.81
CA GLN A 335 16.09 -21.00 118.21
C GLN A 335 15.11 -21.34 119.32
#